data_AF-A0A8H3N705-F1
#
_entry.id   AF-A0A8H3N705-F1
#
_cell.length_a   1.000
_cell.length_b   1.000
_cell.length_c   1.000
_cell.angle_alpha   90.00
_cell.angle_beta   90.00
_cell.angle_gamma   90.00
#
_symmetry.space_group_name_H-M   'P 1'
#
loop_
_entity.id
_entity.type
_entity.pdbx_description
1 polymer ?
#
loop_
_entity_poly.entity_id
_entity_poly.type
_entity_poly.pdbx_seq_one_letter_code
_entity_poly.pdbx_strand_id
1 'polypeptide(L)'
;MYTAFCTRRGLRSNMMKLDVQDGPSDDRLSEAVMEIDADGAYDLLRTESGVHRVQRVPATETKGRTHTSAVSVMVLPSFPEAGAGMDSALNFDDPNSDYYVDPQEVRTEKMRASGAGGQHVNKTESAIRLTHIPTGIVVSMQDSRSQHANRKKAWQVLRAKLAEARQEAREQELVELRRGVLGGVARMGRGDKIRTYNYGQSRCTDHRSGITVHNLDNVLDGGESLETIMDSVRTWLADREIAAISAEDSINAVGE
;
A
#
# COMPACT_ATOMS: atom_id res chain seq x y z
N MET A 1 18.37 6.01 -10.72
CA MET A 1 18.58 4.88 -9.78
C MET A 1 17.48 3.84 -9.85
N TYR A 2 16.38 3.92 -9.08
CA TYR A 2 15.42 2.80 -8.99
C TYR A 2 14.71 2.45 -10.30
N THR A 3 14.35 3.43 -11.12
CA THR A 3 13.81 3.18 -12.46
C THR A 3 14.78 2.37 -13.32
N ALA A 4 16.06 2.78 -13.36
CA ALA A 4 17.10 2.10 -14.13
C ALA A 4 17.39 0.69 -13.59
N PHE A 5 17.38 0.52 -12.26
CA PHE A 5 17.47 -0.80 -11.62
C PHE A 5 16.32 -1.71 -12.07
N CYS A 6 15.07 -1.21 -12.04
CA CYS A 6 13.90 -1.98 -12.49
C CYS A 6 14.02 -2.35 -13.97
N THR A 7 14.39 -1.41 -14.84
CA THR A 7 14.61 -1.67 -16.27
C THR A 7 15.67 -2.75 -16.50
N ARG A 8 16.81 -2.70 -15.79
CA ARG A 8 17.88 -3.70 -15.92
C ARG A 8 17.45 -5.09 -15.47
N ARG A 9 16.65 -5.17 -14.40
CA ARG A 9 16.11 -6.43 -13.86
C ARG A 9 14.86 -6.93 -14.59
N GLY A 10 14.36 -6.19 -15.60
CA GLY A 10 13.13 -6.52 -16.30
C GLY A 10 11.87 -6.40 -15.42
N LEU A 11 11.96 -5.64 -14.32
CA LEU A 11 10.81 -5.38 -13.44
C LEU A 11 9.95 -4.28 -14.07
N ARG A 12 8.65 -4.55 -14.20
CA ARG A 12 7.71 -3.57 -14.74
C ARG A 12 7.45 -2.49 -13.69
N SER A 13 7.93 -1.27 -13.94
CA SER A 13 7.70 -0.12 -13.07
C SER A 13 6.79 0.90 -13.73
N ASN A 14 5.79 1.40 -12.99
CA ASN A 14 4.88 2.47 -13.41
C ASN A 14 5.02 3.69 -12.48
N MET A 15 5.05 4.89 -13.05
CA MET A 15 5.13 6.13 -12.27
C MET A 15 3.72 6.63 -11.96
N MET A 16 3.31 6.58 -10.70
CA MET A 16 1.95 6.94 -10.27
C MET A 16 1.82 8.42 -9.95
N LYS A 17 2.85 9.01 -9.34
CA LYS A 17 2.87 10.42 -8.94
C LYS A 17 4.28 10.97 -9.05
N LEU A 18 4.40 12.19 -9.57
CA LEU A 18 5.63 12.96 -9.62
C LEU A 18 5.29 14.40 -9.29
N ASP A 19 5.67 14.86 -8.10
CA ASP A 19 5.51 16.24 -7.68
C ASP A 19 6.84 16.98 -7.86
N VAL A 20 6.85 17.94 -8.78
CA VAL A 20 8.01 18.76 -9.12
C VAL A 20 7.69 20.19 -8.71
N GLN A 21 8.51 20.77 -7.84
CA GLN A 21 8.32 22.14 -7.38
C GLN A 21 9.18 23.12 -8.15
N ASP A 22 8.61 24.30 -8.41
CA ASP A 22 9.36 25.44 -8.95
C ASP A 22 10.48 25.88 -7.99
N GLY A 23 11.67 26.07 -8.55
CA GLY A 23 12.88 26.44 -7.81
C GLY A 23 14.06 26.69 -8.74
N PRO A 24 15.23 27.11 -8.20
CA PRO A 24 16.41 27.47 -8.99
C PRO A 24 17.09 26.28 -9.72
N SER A 25 16.54 25.07 -9.59
CA SER A 25 16.99 23.86 -10.26
C SER A 25 15.78 23.17 -10.88
N ASP A 26 15.80 22.95 -12.19
CA ASP A 26 14.65 22.50 -13.00
C ASP A 26 14.08 21.12 -12.60
N ASP A 27 14.80 20.33 -11.78
CA ASP A 27 14.44 18.95 -11.42
C ASP A 27 14.21 18.73 -9.90
N ARG A 28 13.65 19.69 -9.18
CA ARG A 28 13.37 19.50 -7.73
C ARG A 28 12.13 18.64 -7.50
N LEU A 29 12.36 17.35 -7.34
CA LEU A 29 11.35 16.41 -6.87
C LEU A 29 11.08 16.59 -5.36
N SER A 30 9.84 16.90 -4.99
CA SER A 30 9.36 16.88 -3.59
C SER A 30 8.85 15.50 -3.18
N GLU A 31 8.10 14.84 -4.06
CA GLU A 31 7.48 13.53 -3.82
C GLU A 31 7.41 12.74 -5.14
N ALA A 32 7.70 11.45 -5.08
CA ALA A 32 7.40 10.53 -6.17
C ALA A 32 6.81 9.23 -5.62
N VAL A 33 5.86 8.66 -6.36
CA VAL A 33 5.28 7.35 -6.09
C VAL A 33 5.44 6.50 -7.34
N MET A 34 6.11 5.37 -7.18
CA MET A 34 6.33 4.37 -8.23
C MET A 34 5.71 3.06 -7.78
N GLU A 35 4.97 2.43 -8.69
CA GLU A 35 4.45 1.07 -8.56
C GLU A 35 5.37 0.11 -9.30
N ILE A 36 5.62 -1.07 -8.73
CA ILE A 36 6.47 -2.09 -9.35
C ILE A 36 5.70 -3.41 -9.35
N ASP A 37 5.29 -3.80 -10.54
CA ASP A 37 4.47 -4.97 -10.84
C ASP A 37 5.38 -6.12 -11.25
N ALA A 38 5.92 -6.81 -10.26
CA ALA A 38 6.74 -8.00 -10.47
C ALA A 38 6.76 -8.90 -9.22
N ASP A 39 6.77 -10.21 -9.45
CA ASP A 39 6.89 -11.20 -8.38
C ASP A 39 8.17 -11.00 -7.57
N GLY A 40 8.04 -10.97 -6.24
CA GLY A 40 9.17 -10.76 -5.33
C GLY A 40 9.74 -9.34 -5.30
N ALA A 41 9.12 -8.37 -6.01
CA ALA A 41 9.58 -6.98 -6.02
C ALA A 41 9.66 -6.36 -4.62
N TYR A 42 8.68 -6.66 -3.76
CA TYR A 42 8.66 -6.15 -2.39
C TYR A 42 9.86 -6.64 -1.58
N ASP A 43 10.19 -7.93 -1.63
CA ASP A 43 11.32 -8.48 -0.87
C ASP A 43 12.68 -7.96 -1.37
N LEU A 44 12.79 -7.69 -2.69
CA LEU A 44 13.95 -7.00 -3.24
C LEU A 44 14.09 -5.58 -2.69
N LEU A 45 13.02 -4.79 -2.79
CA LEU A 45 13.08 -3.34 -2.56
C LEU A 45 12.86 -2.93 -1.11
N ARG A 46 12.29 -3.78 -0.24
CA ARG A 46 12.15 -3.47 1.20
C ARG A 46 13.48 -3.12 1.87
N THR A 47 14.58 -3.62 1.30
CA THR A 47 15.95 -3.28 1.70
C THR A 47 16.26 -1.79 1.57
N GLU A 48 15.55 -1.05 0.71
CA GLU A 48 15.74 0.39 0.45
C GLU A 48 14.88 1.29 1.35
N SER A 49 14.00 0.73 2.19
CA SER A 49 13.15 1.55 3.06
C SER A 49 13.96 2.18 4.20
N GLY A 50 13.97 3.52 4.26
CA GLY A 50 14.65 4.29 5.31
C GLY A 50 15.18 5.65 4.84
N VAL A 51 16.04 6.26 5.65
CA VAL A 51 16.64 7.58 5.36
C VAL A 51 17.97 7.43 4.61
N HIS A 52 18.03 8.05 3.43
CA HIS A 52 19.18 8.07 2.53
C HIS A 52 19.87 9.42 2.63
N ARG A 53 21.13 9.43 3.06
CA ARG A 53 21.93 10.66 3.21
C ARG A 53 22.84 10.88 2.01
N VAL A 54 22.91 12.10 1.49
CA VAL A 54 23.86 12.48 0.44
C VAL A 54 24.82 13.57 0.93
N GLN A 55 26.10 13.42 0.61
CA GLN A 55 27.15 14.40 0.86
C GLN A 55 27.77 14.81 -0.49
N ARG A 56 27.49 16.05 -0.91
CA ARG A 56 27.97 16.60 -2.19
C ARG A 56 28.11 18.11 -2.14
N VAL A 57 28.79 18.69 -3.11
CA VAL A 57 28.71 20.13 -3.41
C VAL A 57 27.43 20.35 -4.22
N PRO A 58 26.41 21.05 -3.71
CA PRO A 58 25.18 21.30 -4.46
C PRO A 58 25.42 22.19 -5.69
N ALA A 59 24.62 22.03 -6.74
CA ALA A 59 24.67 22.90 -7.92
C ALA A 59 24.40 24.38 -7.59
N THR A 60 23.67 24.66 -6.51
CA THR A 60 23.33 26.01 -6.04
C THR A 60 24.41 26.65 -5.16
N GLU A 61 25.53 25.96 -4.89
CA GLU A 61 26.59 26.42 -3.99
C GLU A 61 27.80 26.99 -4.75
N THR A 62 28.14 28.26 -4.51
CA THR A 62 29.20 28.97 -5.23
C THR A 62 30.60 28.74 -4.64
N LYS A 63 30.71 28.41 -3.34
CA LYS A 63 32.01 28.32 -2.64
C LYS A 63 32.61 26.92 -2.62
N GLY A 64 31.99 25.95 -3.30
CA GLY A 64 32.49 24.56 -3.33
C GLY A 64 32.39 23.82 -2.00
N ARG A 65 31.59 24.30 -1.04
CA ARG A 65 31.42 23.65 0.26
C ARG A 65 30.56 22.40 0.13
N THR A 66 31.00 21.31 0.74
CA THR A 66 30.20 20.07 0.80
C THR A 66 29.03 20.25 1.77
N HIS A 67 27.81 20.02 1.28
CA HIS A 67 26.59 20.00 2.07
C HIS A 67 26.11 18.57 2.28
N THR A 68 25.34 18.38 3.36
CA THR A 68 24.71 17.10 3.68
C THR A 68 23.20 17.25 3.61
N SER A 69 22.57 16.46 2.72
CA SER A 69 21.11 16.39 2.58
C SER A 69 20.63 14.97 2.89
N ALA A 70 19.33 14.80 3.09
CA ALA A 70 18.71 13.51 3.30
C ALA A 70 17.39 13.42 2.53
N VAL A 71 17.04 12.21 2.10
CA VAL A 71 15.75 11.85 1.49
C VAL A 71 15.23 10.59 2.16
N SER A 72 13.92 10.48 2.33
CA SER A 72 13.28 9.29 2.86
C SER A 72 12.74 8.44 1.72
N VAL A 73 13.07 7.15 1.74
CA VAL A 73 12.54 6.16 0.79
C VAL A 73 11.65 5.22 1.58
N MET A 74 10.50 4.90 1.00
CA MET A 74 9.50 4.07 1.64
C MET A 74 9.00 3.04 0.65
N VAL A 75 9.00 1.78 1.09
CA VAL A 75 8.58 0.65 0.27
C VAL A 75 7.44 -0.05 0.98
N LEU A 76 6.29 -0.09 0.32
CA LEU A 76 5.10 -0.76 0.80
C LEU A 76 4.78 -1.95 -0.11
N PRO A 77 4.27 -3.06 0.45
CA PRO A 77 3.71 -4.11 -0.37
C PRO A 77 2.47 -3.55 -1.10
N SER A 78 2.38 -3.82 -2.40
CA SER A 78 1.13 -3.62 -3.13
C SER A 78 0.32 -4.91 -3.02
N PHE A 79 -0.89 -4.81 -2.51
CA PHE A 79 -1.84 -5.93 -2.56
C PHE A 79 -2.67 -5.73 -3.82
N PRO A 80 -2.76 -6.74 -4.71
CA PRO A 80 -3.66 -6.64 -5.84
C PRO A 80 -5.06 -6.37 -5.30
N GLU A 81 -5.71 -5.37 -5.87
CA GLU A 81 -7.13 -5.14 -5.63
C GLU A 81 -7.84 -6.44 -6.04
N ALA A 82 -8.51 -7.10 -5.09
CA ALA A 82 -9.32 -8.28 -5.40
C ALA A 82 -10.27 -7.91 -6.54
N GLY A 83 -10.03 -8.45 -7.75
CA GLY A 83 -10.78 -8.09 -8.95
C GLY A 83 -10.09 -7.20 -9.98
N ALA A 84 -8.76 -6.97 -9.92
CA ALA A 84 -7.99 -6.22 -10.92
C ALA A 84 -7.93 -6.85 -12.35
N GLY A 85 -8.80 -7.81 -12.66
CA GLY A 85 -9.16 -8.14 -14.03
C GLY A 85 -10.30 -7.24 -14.47
N MET A 86 -10.14 -6.53 -15.59
CA MET A 86 -11.16 -5.67 -16.20
C MET A 86 -12.52 -6.39 -16.45
N ASP A 87 -12.52 -7.73 -16.37
CA ASP A 87 -13.68 -8.62 -16.53
C ASP A 87 -14.40 -9.00 -15.20
N SER A 88 -13.80 -8.78 -14.01
CA SER A 88 -14.40 -9.15 -12.69
C SER A 88 -15.12 -8.01 -11.96
N ALA A 89 -15.04 -6.77 -12.46
CA ALA A 89 -15.58 -5.58 -11.79
C ALA A 89 -17.12 -5.51 -11.71
N LEU A 90 -17.86 -6.40 -12.38
CA LEU A 90 -19.33 -6.47 -12.33
C LEU A 90 -19.86 -7.91 -12.25
N ASN A 91 -19.02 -8.87 -11.85
CA ASN A 91 -19.45 -10.27 -11.78
C ASN A 91 -20.03 -10.58 -10.40
N PHE A 92 -21.35 -10.73 -10.33
CA PHE A 92 -22.08 -11.03 -9.10
C PHE A 92 -21.95 -12.49 -8.63
N ASP A 93 -21.36 -13.36 -9.46
CA ASP A 93 -21.24 -14.79 -9.21
C ASP A 93 -19.78 -15.23 -8.96
N ASP A 94 -18.82 -14.31 -9.03
CA ASP A 94 -17.40 -14.57 -8.75
C ASP A 94 -17.06 -14.27 -7.28
N PRO A 95 -16.70 -15.27 -6.46
CA PRO A 95 -16.31 -15.06 -5.06
C PRO A 95 -15.18 -14.06 -4.83
N ASN A 96 -14.35 -13.80 -5.84
CA ASN A 96 -13.24 -12.84 -5.77
C ASN A 96 -13.64 -11.41 -6.17
N SER A 97 -14.89 -11.17 -6.57
CA SER A 97 -15.38 -9.83 -6.92
C SER A 97 -15.80 -9.05 -5.68
N ASP A 98 -15.46 -7.76 -5.64
CA ASP A 98 -15.90 -6.84 -4.59
C ASP A 98 -17.45 -6.75 -4.47
N TYR A 99 -18.18 -7.11 -5.52
CA TYR A 99 -19.65 -7.11 -5.55
C TYR A 99 -20.30 -8.46 -5.20
N TYR A 100 -19.50 -9.50 -4.98
CA TYR A 100 -20.01 -10.80 -4.57
C TYR A 100 -20.47 -10.78 -3.11
N VAL A 101 -21.66 -11.35 -2.92
CA VAL A 101 -22.31 -11.50 -1.62
C VAL A 101 -22.95 -12.87 -1.62
N ASP A 102 -22.54 -13.73 -0.70
CA ASP A 102 -23.15 -15.05 -0.54
C ASP A 102 -24.61 -14.86 -0.08
N PRO A 103 -25.60 -15.39 -0.83
CA PRO A 103 -26.99 -15.37 -0.41
C PRO A 103 -27.25 -15.99 0.98
N GLN A 104 -26.41 -16.92 1.44
CA GLN A 104 -26.54 -17.56 2.75
C GLN A 104 -26.19 -16.62 3.91
N GLU A 105 -25.37 -15.61 3.66
CA GLU A 105 -24.95 -14.61 4.65
C GLU A 105 -25.95 -13.46 4.78
N VAL A 106 -27.00 -13.43 3.95
CA VAL A 106 -28.00 -12.35 3.93
C VAL A 106 -29.36 -12.82 4.44
N ARG A 107 -29.72 -12.31 5.60
CA ARG A 107 -31.08 -12.46 6.14
C ARG A 107 -32.04 -11.54 5.40
N THR A 108 -33.05 -12.13 4.77
CA THR A 108 -34.13 -11.40 4.09
C THR A 108 -35.39 -11.35 4.95
N GLU A 109 -35.85 -10.16 5.29
CA GLU A 109 -37.10 -9.92 6.01
C GLU A 109 -38.12 -9.22 5.12
N LYS A 110 -39.38 -9.64 5.24
CA LYS A 110 -40.52 -8.98 4.60
C LYS A 110 -41.21 -8.12 5.63
N MET A 111 -41.53 -6.88 5.28
CA MET A 111 -42.19 -5.92 6.16
C MET A 111 -43.31 -5.19 5.43
N ARG A 112 -44.23 -4.62 6.20
CA ARG A 112 -45.23 -3.70 5.67
C ARG A 112 -44.55 -2.39 5.31
N ALA A 113 -44.93 -1.80 4.17
CA ALA A 113 -44.41 -0.51 3.76
C ALA A 113 -44.91 0.59 4.73
N SER A 114 -44.06 1.59 4.97
CA SER A 114 -44.35 2.72 5.84
C SER A 114 -44.74 3.93 5.00
N GLY A 115 -45.86 4.60 5.31
CA GLY A 115 -46.24 5.87 4.68
C GLY A 115 -47.73 6.09 4.45
N ALA A 116 -48.07 7.24 3.86
CA ALA A 116 -49.44 7.61 3.50
C ALA A 116 -49.95 6.74 2.35
N GLY A 117 -50.56 5.60 2.69
CA GLY A 117 -51.10 4.64 1.75
C GLY A 117 -52.49 4.15 2.14
N GLY A 118 -53.33 3.86 1.15
CA GLY A 118 -54.67 3.28 1.35
C GLY A 118 -54.61 1.83 1.88
N GLN A 119 -55.75 1.14 1.87
CA GLN A 119 -55.87 -0.24 2.42
C GLN A 119 -54.79 -1.22 1.93
N HIS A 120 -54.29 -1.04 0.69
CA HIS A 120 -53.25 -1.89 0.09
C HIS A 120 -51.90 -1.81 0.83
N VAL A 121 -51.54 -0.64 1.38
CA VAL A 121 -50.27 -0.46 2.12
C VAL A 121 -50.34 -1.10 3.52
N ASN A 122 -51.53 -1.08 4.13
CA ASN A 122 -51.74 -1.69 5.46
C ASN A 122 -51.79 -3.22 5.42
N LYS A 123 -52.23 -3.81 4.30
CA LYS A 123 -52.41 -5.27 4.17
C LYS A 123 -51.24 -5.99 3.47
N THR A 124 -50.48 -5.30 2.61
CA THR A 124 -49.48 -5.94 1.75
C THR A 124 -48.06 -5.78 2.29
N GLU A 125 -47.34 -6.89 2.45
CA GLU A 125 -45.93 -6.93 2.85
C GLU A 125 -44.99 -6.71 1.66
N SER A 126 -45.06 -5.51 1.07
CA SER A 126 -44.28 -5.18 -0.14
C SER A 126 -42.86 -4.70 0.15
N ALA A 127 -42.56 -4.24 1.36
CA ALA A 127 -41.24 -3.73 1.72
C ALA A 127 -40.30 -4.88 2.12
N ILE A 128 -39.02 -4.75 1.77
CA ILE A 128 -37.99 -5.76 2.04
C ILE A 128 -36.86 -5.12 2.82
N ARG A 129 -36.37 -5.84 3.82
CA ARG A 129 -35.13 -5.55 4.52
C ARG A 129 -34.15 -6.69 4.31
N LEU A 130 -32.92 -6.36 3.95
CA LEU A 130 -31.80 -7.28 3.87
C LEU A 130 -30.79 -6.91 4.96
N THR A 131 -30.26 -7.93 5.63
CA THR A 131 -29.23 -7.78 6.64
C THR A 131 -28.09 -8.72 6.30
N HIS A 132 -26.90 -8.18 6.06
CA HIS A 132 -25.69 -8.98 5.92
C HIS A 132 -25.18 -9.35 7.32
N ILE A 133 -25.19 -10.65 7.65
CA ILE A 133 -24.91 -11.14 9.01
C ILE A 133 -23.47 -10.85 9.44
N PRO A 134 -22.43 -11.08 8.61
CA PRO A 134 -21.04 -10.86 9.02
C PRO A 134 -20.69 -9.40 9.31
N THR A 135 -21.17 -8.46 8.47
CA THR A 135 -20.84 -7.02 8.61
C THR A 135 -21.88 -6.22 9.38
N GLY A 136 -23.06 -6.80 9.63
CA GLY A 136 -24.18 -6.09 10.27
C GLY A 136 -24.85 -5.02 9.40
N ILE A 137 -24.47 -4.86 8.13
CA ILE A 137 -25.04 -3.83 7.24
C ILE A 137 -26.49 -4.18 6.92
N VAL A 138 -27.39 -3.21 7.16
CA VAL A 138 -28.83 -3.34 6.90
C VAL A 138 -29.26 -2.39 5.80
N VAL A 139 -30.03 -2.92 4.85
CA VAL A 139 -30.63 -2.15 3.75
C VAL A 139 -32.12 -2.46 3.69
N SER A 140 -32.96 -1.44 3.60
CA SER A 140 -34.41 -1.59 3.44
C SER A 140 -34.90 -0.86 2.20
N MET A 141 -35.83 -1.48 1.46
CA MET A 141 -36.39 -0.92 0.23
C MET A 141 -37.92 -1.03 0.17
N GLN A 142 -38.57 0.08 -0.16
CA GLN A 142 -40.03 0.19 -0.22
C GLN A 142 -40.58 1.03 -1.40
N ASP A 143 -39.74 1.44 -2.35
CA ASP A 143 -40.10 2.34 -3.46
C ASP A 143 -41.22 1.82 -4.36
N SER A 144 -41.27 0.51 -4.59
CA SER A 144 -42.24 -0.11 -5.49
C SER A 144 -43.38 -0.77 -4.71
N ARG A 145 -44.57 -0.84 -5.34
CA ARG A 145 -45.68 -1.68 -4.86
C ARG A 145 -45.37 -3.17 -4.98
N SER A 146 -44.40 -3.56 -5.83
CA SER A 146 -44.01 -4.95 -6.03
C SER A 146 -42.87 -5.36 -5.10
N GLN A 147 -43.10 -6.44 -4.35
CA GLN A 147 -42.08 -7.07 -3.52
C GLN A 147 -40.83 -7.48 -4.31
N HIS A 148 -41.01 -8.05 -5.50
CA HIS A 148 -39.89 -8.56 -6.31
C HIS A 148 -38.99 -7.41 -6.79
N ALA A 149 -39.60 -6.28 -7.16
CA ALA A 149 -38.87 -5.08 -7.55
C ALA A 149 -38.07 -4.50 -6.36
N ASN A 150 -38.68 -4.46 -5.16
CA ASN A 150 -37.99 -4.02 -3.95
C ASN A 150 -36.85 -4.97 -3.56
N ARG A 151 -37.02 -6.29 -3.74
CA ARG A 151 -35.96 -7.29 -3.50
C ARG A 151 -34.75 -7.01 -4.37
N LYS A 152 -34.97 -6.86 -5.69
CA LYS A 152 -33.89 -6.64 -6.66
C LYS A 152 -33.11 -5.36 -6.34
N LYS A 153 -33.82 -4.27 -6.05
CA LYS A 153 -33.20 -3.00 -5.67
C LYS A 153 -32.47 -3.08 -4.32
N ALA A 154 -33.04 -3.75 -3.32
CA ALA A 154 -32.39 -3.93 -2.02
C ALA A 154 -31.06 -4.69 -2.16
N TRP A 155 -31.01 -5.73 -3.00
CA TRP A 155 -29.78 -6.47 -3.30
C TRP A 155 -28.73 -5.61 -4.00
N GLN A 156 -29.14 -4.79 -4.97
CA GLN A 156 -28.22 -3.86 -5.64
C GLN A 156 -27.58 -2.88 -4.66
N VAL A 157 -28.38 -2.28 -3.77
CA VAL A 157 -27.89 -1.34 -2.76
C VAL A 157 -27.03 -2.03 -1.71
N LEU A 158 -27.39 -3.24 -1.28
CA LEU A 158 -26.60 -4.02 -0.34
C LEU A 158 -25.21 -4.33 -0.89
N ARG A 159 -25.13 -4.79 -2.14
CA ARG A 159 -23.86 -5.06 -2.84
C ARG A 159 -23.00 -3.81 -2.95
N ALA A 160 -23.60 -2.68 -3.34
CA ALA A 160 -22.88 -1.41 -3.45
C ALA A 160 -22.30 -0.97 -2.09
N LYS A 161 -23.09 -1.04 -1.01
CA LYS A 161 -22.61 -0.69 0.35
C LYS A 161 -21.52 -1.62 0.87
N LEU A 162 -21.61 -2.92 0.56
CA LEU A 162 -20.57 -3.88 0.95
C LEU A 162 -19.27 -3.64 0.20
N ALA A 163 -19.36 -3.36 -1.11
CA ALA A 163 -18.19 -3.02 -1.91
C ALA A 163 -17.51 -1.74 -1.40
N GLU A 164 -18.29 -0.69 -1.12
CA GLU A 164 -17.80 0.56 -0.53
C GLU A 164 -17.12 0.32 0.83
N ALA A 165 -17.75 -0.45 1.73
CA ALA A 165 -17.16 -0.77 3.04
C ALA A 165 -15.86 -1.58 2.94
N ARG A 166 -15.77 -2.53 1.98
CA ARG A 166 -14.54 -3.28 1.70
C ARG A 166 -13.44 -2.37 1.16
N GLN A 167 -13.79 -1.45 0.27
CA GLN A 167 -12.86 -0.46 -0.26
C GLN A 167 -12.33 0.46 0.86
N GLU A 168 -13.23 1.03 1.68
CA GLU A 168 -12.84 1.88 2.81
C GLU A 168 -11.94 1.13 3.81
N ALA A 169 -12.23 -0.13 4.12
CA ALA A 169 -11.39 -0.94 5.01
C ALA A 169 -9.98 -1.14 4.44
N ARG A 170 -9.85 -1.47 3.14
CA ARG A 170 -8.55 -1.58 2.45
C ARG A 170 -7.80 -0.25 2.46
N GLU A 171 -8.48 0.85 2.18
CA GLU A 171 -7.87 2.18 2.23
C GLU A 171 -7.39 2.53 3.65
N GLN A 172 -8.17 2.19 4.69
CA GLN A 172 -7.77 2.38 6.07
C GLN A 172 -6.56 1.54 6.46
N GLU A 173 -6.52 0.25 6.10
CA GLU A 173 -5.35 -0.62 6.32
C GLU A 173 -4.10 -0.05 5.64
N LEU A 174 -4.23 0.41 4.39
CA LEU A 174 -3.14 1.08 3.67
C LEU A 174 -2.69 2.37 4.36
N VAL A 175 -3.62 3.18 4.86
CA VAL A 175 -3.31 4.40 5.60
C VAL A 175 -2.62 4.08 6.93
N GLU A 176 -3.05 3.06 7.65
CA GLU A 176 -2.42 2.63 8.90
C GLU A 176 -1.02 2.07 8.67
N LEU A 177 -0.86 1.20 7.67
CA LEU A 177 0.43 0.64 7.29
C LEU A 177 1.37 1.75 6.81
N ARG A 178 0.85 2.68 6.00
CA ARG A 178 1.57 3.89 5.60
C ARG A 178 1.92 4.75 6.81
N ARG A 179 1.02 4.95 7.77
CA ARG A 179 1.26 5.75 8.99
C ARG A 179 2.26 5.09 9.93
N GLY A 180 2.26 3.77 10.05
CA GLY A 180 3.25 3.03 10.84
C GLY A 180 4.65 3.17 10.25
N VAL A 181 4.78 2.94 8.94
CA VAL A 181 6.05 3.06 8.24
C VAL A 181 6.50 4.53 8.11
N LEU A 182 5.61 5.47 7.77
CA LEU A 182 5.88 6.92 7.82
C LEU A 182 6.22 7.36 9.24
N GLY A 183 5.54 6.84 10.26
CA GLY A 183 5.81 7.16 11.66
C GLY A 183 7.21 6.73 12.08
N GLY A 184 7.67 5.57 11.60
CA GLY A 184 9.06 5.13 11.75
C GLY A 184 10.02 6.03 10.98
N VAL A 185 9.83 6.15 9.67
CA VAL A 185 10.76 6.84 8.76
C VAL A 185 10.77 8.36 8.96
N ALA A 186 9.67 8.99 9.37
CA ALA A 186 9.60 10.42 9.65
C ALA A 186 10.11 10.79 11.05
N ARG A 187 10.07 9.85 12.01
CA ARG A 187 10.79 10.01 13.29
C ARG A 187 12.29 9.82 13.12
N MET A 188 12.71 9.07 12.10
CA MET A 188 14.11 8.89 11.74
C MET A 188 14.66 10.22 11.21
N GLY A 189 15.44 10.89 12.05
CA GLY A 189 16.07 12.15 11.69
C GLY A 189 17.26 11.95 10.75
N ARG A 190 17.97 13.03 10.42
CA ARG A 190 19.25 12.96 9.67
C ARG A 190 20.30 12.04 10.35
N GLY A 191 20.13 11.75 11.64
CA GLY A 191 20.97 10.83 12.42
C GLY A 191 20.77 9.36 12.08
N ASP A 192 19.53 8.96 11.80
CA ASP A 192 19.07 7.57 11.63
C ASP A 192 19.20 7.08 10.18
N LYS A 193 20.19 7.62 9.46
CA LYS A 193 20.52 7.24 8.09
C LYS A 193 20.78 5.74 8.00
N ILE A 194 20.14 5.08 7.04
CA ILE A 194 20.47 3.71 6.67
C ILE A 194 21.60 3.68 5.65
N ARG A 195 21.70 4.71 4.79
CA ARG A 195 22.68 4.76 3.69
C ARG A 195 23.30 6.14 3.55
N THR A 196 24.57 6.20 3.15
CA THR A 196 25.27 7.44 2.81
C THR A 196 25.92 7.36 1.44
N TYR A 197 25.54 8.28 0.56
CA TYR A 197 26.16 8.53 -0.73
C TYR A 197 27.15 9.69 -0.59
N ASN A 198 28.44 9.42 -0.77
CA ASN A 198 29.48 10.44 -0.68
C ASN A 198 30.10 10.67 -2.05
N TYR A 199 29.83 11.84 -2.63
CA TYR A 199 30.32 12.20 -3.96
C TYR A 199 31.82 12.51 -3.96
N GLY A 200 32.34 13.14 -2.91
CA GLY A 200 33.76 13.49 -2.83
C GLY A 200 34.70 12.27 -2.76
N GLN A 201 34.21 11.15 -2.24
CA GLN A 201 34.95 9.88 -2.14
C GLN A 201 34.46 8.81 -3.12
N SER A 202 33.51 9.14 -4.00
CA SER A 202 32.81 8.23 -4.92
C SER A 202 32.46 6.87 -4.27
N ARG A 203 31.78 6.93 -3.12
CA ARG A 203 31.38 5.73 -2.38
C ARG A 203 29.95 5.77 -1.88
N CYS A 204 29.38 4.59 -1.72
CA CYS A 204 28.11 4.38 -1.04
C CYS A 204 28.31 3.40 0.12
N THR A 205 27.82 3.76 1.31
CA THR A 205 27.90 2.92 2.52
C THR A 205 26.50 2.69 3.07
N ASP A 206 26.13 1.43 3.27
CA ASP A 206 24.95 1.05 4.06
C ASP A 206 25.39 0.78 5.51
N HIS A 207 24.79 1.51 6.46
CA HIS A 207 25.18 1.48 7.88
C HIS A 207 24.55 0.30 8.62
N ARG A 208 23.57 -0.39 8.02
CA ARG A 208 22.92 -1.55 8.66
C ARG A 208 23.80 -2.79 8.53
N SER A 209 24.12 -3.17 7.29
CA SER A 209 25.02 -4.30 7.01
C SER A 209 26.50 -3.94 7.12
N GLY A 210 26.83 -2.64 7.12
CA GLY A 210 28.21 -2.14 7.17
C GLY A 210 28.95 -2.17 5.83
N ILE A 211 28.30 -2.60 4.75
CA ILE A 211 28.93 -2.68 3.43
C ILE A 211 29.24 -1.29 2.86
N THR A 212 30.42 -1.16 2.26
CA THR A 212 30.83 0.02 1.51
C THR A 212 31.26 -0.39 0.12
N VAL A 213 30.67 0.24 -0.89
CA VAL A 213 31.08 0.08 -2.29
C VAL A 213 31.70 1.38 -2.80
N HIS A 214 32.73 1.25 -3.60
CA HIS A 214 33.36 2.33 -4.35
C HIS A 214 32.88 2.23 -5.80
N ASN A 215 32.69 3.37 -6.48
CA ASN A 215 31.93 3.53 -7.74
C ASN A 215 30.47 3.96 -7.49
N LEU A 216 30.32 5.19 -7.01
CA LEU A 216 29.01 5.79 -6.76
C LEU A 216 28.15 5.88 -8.03
N ASP A 217 28.75 6.16 -9.18
CA ASP A 217 28.01 6.34 -10.44
C ASP A 217 27.27 5.06 -10.83
N ASN A 218 27.93 3.91 -10.72
CA ASN A 218 27.29 2.61 -10.95
C ASN A 218 26.11 2.34 -10.00
N VAL A 219 26.19 2.81 -8.75
CA VAL A 219 25.07 2.72 -7.80
C VAL A 219 23.90 3.60 -8.27
N LEU A 220 24.18 4.85 -8.66
CA LEU A 220 23.16 5.82 -9.08
C LEU A 220 22.47 5.42 -10.40
N ASP A 221 23.17 4.71 -11.27
CA ASP A 221 22.65 4.14 -12.51
C ASP A 221 21.85 2.84 -12.29
N GLY A 222 21.73 2.35 -11.05
CA GLY A 222 21.02 1.11 -10.76
C GLY A 222 21.78 -0.15 -11.21
N GLY A 223 23.11 -0.06 -11.30
CA GLY A 223 24.01 -1.15 -11.68
C GLY A 223 24.25 -2.18 -10.57
N GLU A 224 25.22 -3.06 -10.81
CA GLU A 224 25.57 -4.20 -9.95
C GLU A 224 26.05 -3.79 -8.54
N SER A 225 26.65 -2.60 -8.41
CA SER A 225 27.08 -2.08 -7.10
C SER A 225 25.90 -1.79 -6.19
N LEU A 226 24.74 -1.37 -6.74
CA LEU A 226 23.51 -1.21 -5.96
C LEU A 226 22.99 -2.57 -5.48
N GLU A 227 23.01 -3.59 -6.35
CA GLU A 227 22.59 -4.95 -6.01
C GLU A 227 23.44 -5.55 -4.91
N THR A 228 24.75 -5.40 -5.00
CA THR A 228 25.69 -5.86 -3.96
C THR A 228 25.30 -5.29 -2.58
N ILE A 229 24.89 -4.02 -2.53
CA ILE A 229 24.39 -3.42 -1.28
C ILE A 229 23.04 -4.04 -0.87
N MET A 230 22.08 -4.14 -1.79
CA MET A 230 20.75 -4.69 -1.51
C MET A 230 20.83 -6.13 -0.99
N ASP A 231 21.66 -6.97 -1.59
CA ASP A 231 21.87 -8.36 -1.17
C ASP A 231 22.53 -8.45 0.20
N SER A 232 23.53 -7.60 0.48
CA SER A 232 24.14 -7.50 1.81
C SER A 232 23.12 -7.10 2.89
N VAL A 233 22.24 -6.15 2.59
CA VAL A 233 21.16 -5.74 3.49
C VAL A 233 20.12 -6.83 3.66
N ARG A 234 19.80 -7.58 2.60
CA ARG A 234 18.87 -8.71 2.65
C ARG A 234 19.37 -9.79 3.61
N THR A 235 20.65 -10.16 3.54
CA THR A 235 21.26 -11.10 4.49
C THR A 235 21.14 -10.56 5.92
N TRP A 236 21.48 -9.29 6.13
CA TRP A 236 21.35 -8.65 7.44
C TRP A 236 19.92 -8.64 7.98
N LEU A 237 18.91 -8.44 7.11
CA LEU A 237 17.49 -8.52 7.50
C LEU A 237 17.11 -9.94 7.92
N ALA A 238 17.49 -10.95 7.13
CA ALA A 238 17.22 -12.35 7.44
C ALA A 238 17.85 -12.76 8.78
N ASP A 239 19.10 -12.36 9.04
CA ASP A 239 19.77 -12.63 10.32
C ASP A 239 19.01 -12.02 11.51
N ARG A 240 18.46 -10.80 11.33
CA ARG A 240 17.64 -10.15 12.37
C ARG A 240 16.29 -10.81 12.58
N GLU A 241 15.64 -11.26 11.51
CA GLU A 241 14.38 -11.98 11.58
C GLU A 241 14.56 -13.31 12.33
N ILE A 242 15.61 -14.07 11.99
CA ILE A 242 15.97 -15.32 12.69
C ILE A 242 16.25 -15.07 14.18
N ALA A 243 17.00 -14.00 14.50
CA ALA A 243 17.30 -13.65 15.88
C ALA A 243 16.04 -13.23 16.66
N ALA A 244 15.10 -12.53 16.02
CA ALA A 244 13.84 -12.13 16.64
C ALA A 244 12.96 -13.36 16.96
N ILE A 245 12.81 -14.28 16.01
CA ILE A 245 12.08 -15.54 16.22
C ILE A 245 12.71 -16.34 17.37
N SER A 246 14.03 -16.46 17.37
CA SER A 246 14.76 -17.17 18.44
C SER A 246 14.58 -16.51 19.82
N ALA A 247 14.42 -15.18 19.86
CA ALA A 247 14.16 -14.43 21.09
C ALA A 247 12.71 -14.64 21.59
N GLU A 248 11.74 -14.69 20.68
CA GLU A 248 10.34 -14.99 21.03
C GLU A 248 10.19 -16.42 21.56
N ASP A 249 10.84 -17.40 20.93
CA ASP A 249 10.85 -18.80 21.38
C ASP A 249 11.47 -18.96 22.77
N SER A 250 12.53 -18.21 23.07
CA SER A 250 13.17 -18.23 24.39
C SER A 250 12.35 -17.51 25.46
N ILE A 251 11.61 -16.45 25.12
CA ILE A 251 10.64 -15.82 26.03
C ILE A 251 9.49 -16.78 26.34
N ASN A 252 8.96 -17.47 25.33
CA ASN A 252 7.86 -18.43 25.53
C ASN A 252 8.31 -19.64 26.36
N ALA A 253 9.55 -20.12 26.19
CA ALA A 253 10.09 -21.25 26.95
C ALA A 253 10.42 -20.93 28.43
N VAL A 254 10.55 -19.65 28.80
CA VAL A 254 10.76 -19.21 30.20
C VAL A 254 9.43 -18.87 30.89
N GLY A 255 8.34 -18.73 30.12
CA GLY A 255 6.99 -18.46 30.61
C GLY A 255 6.15 -19.70 30.95
N GLU A 256 6.65 -20.91 30.65
CA GLU A 256 6.11 -22.21 31.11
C GLU A 256 6.87 -22.73 32.34
#